data_AF-A0A6V7JR34-F1
#
_entry.id   AF-A0A6V7JR34-F1
#
_cell.length_a   1.000
_cell.length_b   1.000
_cell.length_c   1.000
_cell.angle_alpha   90.00
_cell.angle_beta   90.00
_cell.angle_gamma   90.00
#
_symmetry.space_group_name_H-M   'P 1'
#
loop_
_entity.id
_entity.type
_entity.pdbx_description
1 polymer ?
#
loop_
_entity_poly.entity_id
_entity_poly.type
_entity_poly.pdbx_seq_one_letter_code
_entity_poly.pdbx_strand_id
1 'polypeptide(L)' 'KQEHKAQAIFNHTEDYVMFPDEATTSLCAWNSRNASRKQLLSLGHNGPVRLIVHSPTAPAFLTCSDDFRARFWYRRMPTH' A
#
# COMPACT_ATOMS: atom_id res chain seq x y z
N LYS A 1 -4.03 2.98 -17.15
CA LYS A 1 -4.53 1.61 -17.40
C LYS A 1 -3.56 0.68 -16.69
N GLN A 2 -4.05 -0.26 -15.89
CA GLN A 2 -3.18 -1.25 -15.24
C GLN A 2 -2.68 -2.23 -16.32
N GLU A 3 -1.38 -2.34 -16.50
CA GLU A 3 -0.76 -3.28 -17.45
C GLU A 3 -0.31 -4.56 -16.74
N HIS A 4 0.09 -4.44 -15.46
CA HIS A 4 0.62 -5.55 -14.68
C HIS A 4 -0.35 -5.97 -13.57
N LYS A 5 -0.41 -7.26 -13.27
CA LYS A 5 -1.24 -7.77 -12.18
C LYS A 5 -0.74 -7.22 -10.83
N ALA A 6 -1.55 -6.40 -10.18
CA ALA A 6 -1.37 -5.98 -8.79
C ALA A 6 -2.41 -6.66 -7.90
N GLN A 7 -2.08 -6.85 -6.62
CA GLN A 7 -2.99 -7.42 -5.62
C GLN A 7 -3.50 -6.32 -4.70
N ALA A 8 -4.79 -6.40 -4.37
CA ALA A 8 -5.35 -5.70 -3.24
C ALA A 8 -5.18 -6.57 -1.99
N ILE A 9 -4.75 -5.97 -0.88
CA ILE A 9 -4.49 -6.68 0.38
C ILE A 9 -5.17 -5.97 1.56
N PHE A 10 -5.45 -6.71 2.61
CA PHE A 10 -5.89 -6.14 3.88
C PHE A 10 -4.70 -5.64 4.72
N ASN A 11 -4.97 -4.70 5.61
CA ASN A 11 -4.08 -4.42 6.74
C ASN A 11 -4.27 -5.45 7.86
N HIS A 12 -3.36 -5.43 8.85
CA HIS A 12 -3.38 -6.34 10.02
C HIS A 12 -4.71 -6.42 10.80
N THR A 13 -5.58 -5.39 10.73
CA THR A 13 -6.90 -5.39 11.39
C THR A 13 -8.06 -5.60 10.42
N GLU A 14 -7.77 -5.76 9.13
CA GLU A 14 -8.75 -5.85 8.03
C GLU A 14 -9.71 -4.66 7.90
N ASP A 15 -9.49 -3.56 8.62
CA ASP A 15 -10.27 -2.34 8.52
C ASP A 15 -10.05 -1.59 7.19
N TYR A 16 -8.93 -1.86 6.54
CA TYR A 16 -8.55 -1.23 5.27
C TYR A 16 -8.15 -2.25 4.21
N VAL A 17 -8.64 -2.02 2.99
CA VAL A 17 -8.14 -2.63 1.76
C VAL A 17 -7.14 -1.66 1.14
N MET A 18 -5.97 -2.16 0.74
CA MET A 18 -4.87 -1.38 0.15
C MET A 18 -4.54 -1.91 -1.24
N PHE A 19 -4.36 -1.02 -2.21
CA PHE A 19 -4.04 -1.34 -3.59
C PHE A 19 -3.01 -0.34 -4.16
N PRO A 20 -1.85 -0.81 -4.65
CA PRO A 20 -0.87 0.06 -5.29
C PRO A 20 -1.35 0.42 -6.70
N ASP A 21 -1.56 1.71 -6.95
CA ASP A 21 -1.90 2.22 -8.27
C ASP A 21 -0.63 2.34 -9.14
N GLU A 22 -0.64 1.62 -10.25
CA GLU A 22 0.50 1.55 -11.18
C GLU A 22 0.79 2.90 -11.85
N ALA A 23 -0.25 3.66 -12.20
CA ALA A 23 -0.10 4.90 -12.96
C ALA A 23 0.48 6.05 -12.12
N THR A 24 0.13 6.12 -10.84
CA THR A 24 0.53 7.21 -9.94
C THR A 24 1.59 6.82 -8.93
N THR A 25 2.05 5.56 -8.92
CA THR A 25 3.00 5.02 -7.92
C THR A 25 2.56 5.30 -6.49
N SER A 26 1.25 5.28 -6.25
CA SER A 26 0.64 5.66 -4.98
C SER A 26 -0.22 4.53 -4.45
N LEU A 27 -0.37 4.45 -3.14
CA LEU A 27 -1.23 3.49 -2.49
C LEU A 27 -2.64 4.07 -2.34
N CYS A 28 -3.59 3.45 -3.02
CA CYS A 28 -5.00 3.64 -2.73
C CYS A 28 -5.39 2.80 -1.52
N ALA A 29 -6.18 3.38 -0.62
CA ALA A 29 -6.74 2.66 0.52
C ALA A 29 -8.23 2.97 0.67
N TRP A 30 -9.00 1.99 1.09
CA TRP A 30 -10.44 2.10 1.34
C TRP A 30 -10.78 1.47 2.67
N ASN A 31 -11.80 2.01 3.35
CA ASN A 31 -12.40 1.30 4.47
C ASN A 31 -13.13 0.05 3.96
N SER A 32 -12.85 -1.10 4.55
CA SER A 32 -13.38 -2.40 4.10
C SER A 32 -14.89 -2.53 4.27
N ARG A 33 -15.49 -1.84 5.24
CA ARG A 33 -16.92 -1.98 5.60
C ARG A 33 -17.84 -1.11 4.75
N ASN A 34 -17.38 0.05 4.30
CA ASN A 34 -18.23 1.02 3.61
C ASN A 34 -17.66 1.57 2.29
N ALA A 35 -16.55 1.00 1.82
CA ALA A 35 -15.87 1.39 0.57
C ALA A 35 -15.42 2.87 0.51
N SER A 36 -15.44 3.61 1.62
CA SER A 36 -14.99 5.01 1.64
C SER A 36 -13.49 5.10 1.35
N ARG A 37 -13.14 5.92 0.37
CA ARG A 37 -11.74 6.16 -0.04
C ARG A 37 -11.00 6.95 1.04
N LYS A 38 -9.81 6.48 1.41
CA LYS A 38 -8.87 7.20 2.29
C LYS A 38 -7.88 8.02 1.47
N GLN A 39 -7.13 8.86 2.18
CA GLN A 39 -6.09 9.67 1.57
C GLN A 39 -5.08 8.78 0.84
N LEU A 40 -4.70 9.21 -0.36
CA LEU A 40 -3.69 8.56 -1.16
C LEU A 40 -2.32 8.70 -0.47
N LEU A 41 -1.59 7.60 -0.35
CA LEU A 41 -0.23 7.63 0.17
C LEU A 41 0.75 7.53 -1.00
N SER A 42 1.59 8.54 -1.22
CA SER A 42 2.64 8.46 -2.23
C SER A 42 3.68 7.42 -1.80
N LEU A 43 3.97 6.43 -2.67
CA LEU A 43 4.97 5.41 -2.36
C LEU A 43 6.39 5.83 -2.77
N GLY A 44 6.53 6.90 -3.56
CA GLY A 44 7.81 7.46 -3.96
C GLY A 44 8.70 6.52 -4.77
N HIS A 45 8.14 5.49 -5.41
CA HIS A 45 8.85 4.63 -6.36
C HIS A 45 8.97 5.33 -7.73
N ASN A 46 10.06 5.06 -8.45
CA ASN A 46 10.28 5.59 -9.80
C ASN A 46 9.75 4.64 -10.90
N GLY A 47 8.93 3.68 -10.52
CA GLY A 47 8.36 2.68 -11.42
C GLY A 47 7.15 1.99 -10.81
N PRO A 48 6.46 1.14 -11.59
CA PRO A 48 5.31 0.36 -11.12
C PRO A 48 5.63 -0.43 -9.85
N VAL A 49 4.71 -0.41 -8.89
CA VAL A 49 4.79 -1.27 -7.69
C VAL A 49 4.11 -2.59 -8.02
N ARG A 50 4.90 -3.67 -8.11
CA ARG A 50 4.42 -5.01 -8.50
C ARG A 50 3.91 -5.83 -7.33
N LEU A 51 4.47 -5.60 -6.15
CA LEU A 51 4.16 -6.37 -4.96
C LEU A 51 3.92 -5.44 -3.78
N ILE A 52 2.91 -5.79 -3.00
CA ILE A 52 2.68 -5.25 -1.68
C ILE A 52 2.40 -6.41 -0.73
N VAL A 53 3.01 -6.38 0.46
CA VAL A 53 2.72 -7.34 1.54
C VAL A 53 2.61 -6.59 2.85
N HIS A 54 1.52 -6.85 3.59
CA HIS A 54 1.29 -6.22 4.88
C HIS A 54 1.61 -7.21 6.01
N SER A 55 2.16 -6.70 7.11
CA SER A 55 2.40 -7.51 8.31
C SER A 55 1.07 -8.01 8.88
N PRO A 56 0.96 -9.27 9.32
CA PRO A 56 -0.26 -9.77 9.95
C PRO A 56 -0.46 -9.23 11.37
N THR A 57 0.58 -8.65 12.00
CA THR A 57 0.56 -8.30 13.44
C THR A 57 0.79 -6.82 13.73
N ALA A 58 1.31 -6.06 12.78
CA ALA A 58 1.72 -4.66 13.00
C ALA A 58 1.23 -3.75 11.86
N PRO A 59 1.06 -2.43 12.11
CA PRO A 59 0.74 -1.45 11.07
C PRO A 59 1.98 -1.16 10.20
N ALA A 60 2.42 -2.18 9.46
CA ALA A 60 3.65 -2.20 8.69
C ALA A 60 3.44 -2.94 7.36
N PHE A 61 4.11 -2.51 6.30
CA PHE A 61 4.08 -3.21 5.00
C PHE A 61 5.34 -2.96 4.18
N LEU A 62 5.57 -3.83 3.19
CA LEU A 62 6.63 -3.72 2.20
C LEU A 62 6.04 -3.52 0.81
N THR A 63 6.70 -2.68 0.02
CA THR A 63 6.41 -2.49 -1.41
C THR A 63 7.64 -2.83 -2.25
N CYS A 64 7.46 -3.56 -3.35
CA CYS A 64 8.51 -3.88 -4.31
C CYS A 64 8.14 -3.38 -5.70
N SER A 65 9.09 -2.78 -6.40
CA SER A 65 8.87 -2.10 -7.68
C SER A 65 9.97 -2.42 -8.68
N ASP A 66 9.68 -2.12 -9.94
CA ASP A 66 10.63 -2.16 -11.05
C ASP A 66 11.71 -1.08 -10.99
N ASP A 67 11.63 -0.15 -10.04
CA ASP A 67 12.72 0.78 -9.76
C ASP A 67 13.93 0.14 -9.05
N PHE A 68 13.96 -1.20 -9.01
CA PHE A 68 14.96 -2.03 -8.32
C PHE A 68 15.05 -1.78 -6.82
N ARG A 69 13.99 -1.25 -6.21
CA ARG A 69 13.94 -0.97 -4.77
C ARG A 69 12.75 -1.62 -4.11
N ALA A 70 12.98 -2.07 -2.88
CA ALA A 70 11.92 -2.35 -1.91
C ALA A 70 11.87 -1.20 -0.88
N ARG A 71 10.67 -0.82 -0.45
CA ARG A 71 10.48 0.18 0.60
C ARG A 71 9.66 -0.40 1.74
N PHE A 72 10.10 -0.10 2.96
CA PHE A 72 9.42 -0.49 4.19
C PHE A 72 8.63 0.69 4.75
N TRP A 73 7.39 0.41 5.14
CA TRP A 73 6.43 1.37 5.65
C TRP A 73 6.02 0.95 7.05
N TYR A 74 6.02 1.90 7.98
CA TYR A 74 5.57 1.67 9.35
C TYR A 74 4.85 2.89 9.88
N ARG A 75 3.69 2.69 10.50
CA ARG A 75 3.01 3.76 11.21
C ARG A 75 3.72 4.02 12.54
N ARG A 76 4.55 5.06 12.58
CA ARG A 76 5.10 5.58 13.84
C ARG A 76 3.95 6.06 14.71
N MET A 77 3.84 5.50 15.91
CA MET A 77 2.97 6.10 16.91
C MET A 77 3.58 7.44 17.34
N PRO A 78 2.78 8.48 17.57
CA PRO A 78 3.29 9.72 18.14
C PRO A 78 3.99 9.39 19.47
N THR A 79 5.26 9.77 19.59
CA THR A 79 5.90 9.89 20.90
C THR A 79 5.31 11.14 21.55
N HIS A 80 4.71 10.97 22.72
CA HIS A 80 4.24 12.08 23.56
C HIS A 80 5.37 13.04 23.91
#